data_AF-A0A0F9VS43-F1
#
_entry.id   AF-A0A0F9VS43-F1
#
_cell.length_a   1.000
_cell.length_b   1.000
_cell.length_c   1.000
_cell.angle_alpha   90.00
_cell.angle_beta   90.00
_cell.angle_gamma   90.00
#
_symmetry.space_group_name_H-M   'P 1'
#
loop_
_entity.id
_entity.type
_entity.pdbx_description
1 polymer ?
#
loop_
_entity_poly.entity_id
_entity_poly.type
_entity_poly.pdbx_seq_one_letter_code
_entity_poly.pdbx_strand_id
1 'polypeptide(L)'
;HDRTYHMFEPLKKISCIKRGIHTWEGDLMLFEQRRGQANVTSLVERVSRFTVILKNPNKRTRPVMGKILKAIKDLPHIARRSITFDRGSEFVS
;
A
#
# COMPACT_ATOMS: atom_id res chain seq x y z
N HIS A 1 21.19 4.66 4.78
CA HIS A 1 20.66 4.40 6.14
C HIS A 1 19.16 4.37 6.07
N ASP A 2 18.64 3.15 5.92
CA ASP A 2 17.30 2.84 5.42
C ASP A 2 16.34 2.66 6.61
N ARG A 3 15.50 3.66 6.88
CA ARG A 3 14.55 3.71 8.02
C ARG A 3 13.41 2.69 7.92
N THR A 4 13.39 1.87 6.87
CA THR A 4 12.28 0.99 6.54
C THR A 4 12.19 -0.23 7.49
N TYR A 5 13.32 -0.72 8.02
CA TYR A 5 13.36 -1.92 8.87
C TYR A 5 12.62 -1.78 10.21
N HIS A 6 12.62 -0.58 10.82
CA HIS A 6 11.93 -0.36 12.10
C HIS A 6 10.40 -0.41 11.98
N MET A 7 9.85 -0.20 10.79
CA MET A 7 8.40 -0.20 10.56
C MET A 7 7.81 -1.62 10.42
N PHE A 8 8.63 -2.60 10.03
CA PHE A 8 8.18 -3.98 9.77
C PHE A 8 8.23 -4.91 11.01
N GLU A 9 9.08 -4.64 11.99
CA GLU A 9 9.08 -5.39 13.25
C GLU A 9 7.74 -5.28 14.03
N PRO A 10 7.09 -4.10 14.12
CA PRO A 10 5.74 -3.99 14.66
C PRO A 10 4.72 -4.89 13.96
N LEU A 11 4.79 -5.00 12.64
CA LEU A 11 3.85 -5.76 11.81
C LEU A 11 3.83 -7.25 12.14
N LYS A 12 4.98 -7.86 12.42
CA LYS A 12 5.06 -9.28 12.83
C LYS A 12 4.35 -9.56 14.16
N LYS A 13 4.13 -8.55 15.01
CA LYS A 13 3.49 -8.67 16.32
C LYS A 13 1.97 -8.55 16.29
N ILE A 14 1.41 -8.11 15.16
CA ILE A 14 -0.01 -7.89 15.01
C ILE A 14 -0.77 -9.23 14.94
N SER A 15 -1.76 -9.41 15.82
CA SER A 15 -2.47 -10.69 15.99
C SER A 15 -3.27 -11.14 14.76
N CYS A 16 -3.82 -10.21 13.98
CA CYS A 16 -4.51 -10.52 12.73
C CYS A 16 -3.55 -11.06 11.66
N ILE A 17 -2.31 -10.57 11.68
CA ILE A 17 -1.27 -11.03 10.77
C ILE A 17 -0.90 -12.49 11.07
N LYS A 18 -0.94 -12.88 12.35
CA LYS A 18 -0.75 -14.28 12.77
C LYS A 18 -1.93 -15.18 12.42
N ARG A 19 -3.14 -14.64 12.30
CA ARG A 19 -4.37 -15.39 11.99
C ARG A 19 -4.58 -15.65 10.49
N GLY A 20 -3.69 -15.14 9.63
CA GLY A 20 -3.77 -15.37 8.18
C GLY A 20 -4.89 -14.60 7.47
N ILE A 21 -5.57 -13.70 8.19
CA ILE A 21 -6.62 -12.83 7.63
C ILE A 21 -5.93 -11.52 7.26
N HIS A 22 -5.63 -11.35 5.97
CA HIS A 22 -5.01 -10.13 5.46
C HIS A 22 -5.80 -9.65 4.27
N THR A 23 -6.58 -8.61 4.52
CA THR A 23 -7.29 -7.90 3.46
C THR A 23 -6.77 -6.47 3.52
N TRP A 24 -6.02 -6.11 2.49
CA TRP A 24 -5.58 -4.74 2.31
C TRP A 24 -6.61 -4.00 1.47
N GLU A 25 -7.01 -2.83 1.94
CA GLU A 25 -7.68 -1.84 1.12
C GLU A 25 -6.63 -0.91 0.53
N GLY A 26 -6.66 -0.74 -0.78
CA GLY A 26 -5.87 0.23 -1.50
C GLY A 26 -6.75 1.34 -2.05
N ASP A 27 -6.29 2.58 -1.91
CA ASP A 27 -6.91 3.73 -2.57
C ASP A 27 -5.84 4.57 -3.28
N LEU A 28 -6.20 5.21 -4.39
CA LEU A 28 -5.37 6.14 -5.12
C LEU A 28 -6.04 7.51 -5.09
N MET A 29 -5.40 8.45 -4.40
CA MET A 29 -5.82 9.83 -4.36
C MET A 29 -5.08 10.60 -5.44
N LEU A 30 -5.81 11.06 -6.46
CA LEU A 30 -5.32 11.98 -7.47
C LEU A 30 -5.44 13.42 -6.96
N PHE A 31 -4.35 14.18 -7.04
CA PHE A 31 -4.34 15.60 -6.68
C PHE A 31 -4.36 16.47 -7.95
N GLU A 32 -4.80 17.73 -7.77
CA GLU A 32 -4.88 18.71 -8.86
C GLU A 32 -3.51 18.91 -9.53
N GLN A 33 -3.43 18.57 -10.82
CA GLN A 33 -2.17 18.60 -11.59
C GLN A 33 -1.53 19.99 -11.64
N ARG A 34 -2.34 21.06 -11.59
CA ARG A 34 -1.87 22.46 -11.55
C ARG A 34 -1.06 22.77 -10.29
N ARG A 35 -1.26 22.02 -9.20
CA ARG A 35 -0.50 22.14 -7.94
C ARG A 35 0.65 21.13 -7.82
N GLY A 36 0.82 20.26 -8.81
CA GLY A 36 1.88 19.25 -8.90
C GLY A 36 1.38 17.89 -9.37
N GLN A 37 2.29 17.00 -9.76
CA GLN A 37 1.96 15.65 -10.25
C GLN A 37 1.92 14.59 -9.12
N ALA A 38 1.79 15.02 -7.87
CA ALA A 38 1.88 14.13 -6.73
C ALA A 38 0.54 13.45 -6.47
N ASN A 39 0.43 12.15 -6.77
CA ASN A 39 -0.66 11.31 -6.32
C ASN A 39 -0.25 10.57 -5.04
N VAL A 40 -1.22 10.10 -4.26
CA VAL A 40 -0.94 9.33 -3.04
C VAL A 40 -1.67 8.00 -3.11
N THR A 41 -0.96 6.91 -2.87
CA THR A 41 -1.58 5.62 -2.57
C THR A 41 -1.63 5.41 -1.08
N SER A 42 -2.80 5.05 -0.56
CA SER A 42 -2.94 4.50 0.79
C SER A 42 -3.14 2.99 0.70
N LEU A 43 -2.54 2.25 1.63
CA LEU A 43 -2.82 0.84 1.86
C LEU A 43 -3.14 0.66 3.33
N VAL A 44 -4.31 0.12 3.64
CA VAL A 44 -4.76 -0.11 5.02
C VAL A 44 -5.04 -1.59 5.20
N GLU A 45 -4.39 -2.21 6.18
CA GLU A 45 -4.74 -3.57 6.59
C GLU A 45 -5.99 -3.51 7.48
N ARG A 46 -7.07 -4.17 7.06
CA ARG A 46 -8.40 -3.99 7.65
C ARG A 46 -8.51 -4.37 9.13
N VAL A 47 -7.68 -5.28 9.64
CA VAL A 47 -7.84 -5.75 11.02
C VAL A 47 -6.98 -4.94 12.00
N SER A 48 -5.75 -4.64 11.64
CA SER A 48 -4.79 -3.93 12.49
C SER A 48 -4.74 -2.42 12.28
N ARG A 49 -5.33 -1.95 11.18
CA ARG A 49 -5.26 -0.56 10.73
C ARG A 49 -3.84 -0.08 10.45
N PHE A 50 -2.88 -1.00 10.28
CA PHE A 50 -1.57 -0.62 9.79
C PHE A 50 -1.71 0.02 8.40
N THR A 51 -1.11 1.20 8.27
CA THR A 51 -1.27 2.04 7.09
C THR A 51 0.07 2.33 6.43
N VAL A 52 0.12 2.18 5.11
CA VAL A 52 1.24 2.60 4.26
C VAL A 52 0.77 3.73 3.37
N ILE A 53 1.53 4.83 3.33
CA ILE A 53 1.27 5.98 2.45
C ILE A 53 2.43 6.13 1.47
N LEU A 54 2.14 6.13 0.17
CA LEU A 54 3.13 6.20 -0.90
C LEU A 54 2.86 7.40 -1.81
N LYS A 55 3.85 8.29 -1.95
CA LYS A 55 3.80 9.38 -2.94
C LYS A 55 4.16 8.85 -4.33
N ASN A 56 3.34 9.16 -5.32
CA ASN A 56 3.46 8.75 -6.71
C ASN A 56 3.62 9.97 -7.63
N PRO A 57 4.60 10.00 -8.55
CA PRO A 57 4.83 11.15 -9.44
C PRO A 57 3.89 11.19 -10.66
N ASN A 58 3.10 10.14 -10.89
CA ASN A 58 2.08 10.08 -11.94
C ASN A 58 1.07 8.99 -11.58
N LYS A 59 -0.05 8.92 -12.33
CA LYS A 59 -1.16 7.98 -12.10
C LYS A 59 -1.01 6.64 -12.83
N ARG A 60 0.14 6.36 -13.45
CA ARG A 60 0.30 5.12 -14.23
C ARG A 60 0.28 3.92 -13.30
N THR A 61 -0.55 2.94 -13.65
CA THR A 61 -0.79 1.72 -12.89
C THR A 61 0.51 0.97 -12.58
N ARG A 62 1.34 0.70 -13.61
CA ARG A 62 2.60 -0.06 -13.45
C ARG A 62 3.55 0.53 -12.40
N PRO A 63 3.93 1.82 -12.46
CA PRO A 63 4.76 2.44 -11.43
C PRO A 63 4.16 2.41 -10.03
N VAL A 64 2.85 2.63 -9.90
CA VAL A 64 2.14 2.59 -8.61
C VAL A 64 2.20 1.18 -8.02
N MET A 65 1.86 0.16 -8.81
CA MET A 65 1.92 -1.25 -8.38
C MET A 65 3.35 -1.67 -8.01
N GLY A 66 4.36 -1.25 -8.77
CA GLY A 66 5.75 -1.52 -8.43
C GLY A 66 6.18 -0.92 -7.08
N LYS A 67 5.71 0.29 -6.75
CA LYS A 67 5.94 0.92 -5.45
C LYS A 67 5.23 0.18 -4.32
N ILE A 68 3.99 -0.24 -4.54
CA ILE A 68 3.22 -1.02 -3.57
C ILE A 68 3.96 -2.32 -3.26
N LEU A 69 4.32 -3.10 -4.28
CA LEU A 69 5.06 -4.36 -4.11
C LEU A 69 6.38 -4.15 -3.36
N LYS A 70 7.13 -3.09 -3.68
CA LYS A 70 8.36 -2.75 -2.97
C LYS A 70 8.11 -2.38 -1.50
N ALA A 71 7.04 -1.65 -1.21
CA ALA A 71 6.70 -1.20 0.13
C ALA A 71 6.22 -2.31 1.05
N ILE A 72 5.65 -3.38 0.50
CA ILE A 72 5.18 -4.53 1.29
C ILE A 72 6.09 -5.76 1.17
N LYS A 73 7.18 -5.70 0.39
CA LYS A 73 8.01 -6.87 0.02
C LYS A 73 8.50 -7.70 1.21
N ASP A 74 8.75 -7.06 2.35
CA ASP A 74 9.31 -7.67 3.56
C ASP A 74 8.21 -8.27 4.46
N LEU A 75 6.93 -8.08 4.11
CA LEU A 75 5.83 -8.76 4.77
C LEU A 75 5.83 -10.26 4.46
N PRO A 76 5.38 -11.10 5.41
CA PRO A 76 5.11 -12.52 5.14
C PRO A 76 4.24 -12.68 3.89
N HIS A 77 4.48 -13.74 3.11
CA HIS A 77 3.74 -13.99 1.86
C HIS A 77 2.22 -13.98 2.08
N ILE A 78 1.75 -14.58 3.18
CA ILE A 78 0.34 -14.61 3.55
C ILE A 78 -0.27 -13.20 3.73
N ALA A 79 0.55 -12.25 4.18
CA ALA A 79 0.17 -10.87 4.38
C ALA A 79 0.15 -10.02 3.09
N ARG A 80 0.51 -10.59 1.93
CA ARG A 80 0.49 -9.89 0.63
C ARG A 80 -0.46 -10.51 -0.38
N ARG A 81 -1.23 -11.53 0.02
CA ARG A 81 -2.03 -12.34 -0.91
C ARG A 81 -3.26 -11.63 -1.49
N SER A 82 -3.81 -10.65 -0.79
CA SER A 82 -5.03 -9.97 -1.22
C SER A 82 -4.95 -8.47 -0.96
N ILE A 83 -4.98 -7.69 -2.03
CA ILE A 83 -5.15 -6.24 -2.02
C ILE A 83 -6.36 -5.92 -2.88
N THR A 84 -7.38 -5.33 -2.27
CA THR A 84 -8.56 -4.84 -2.98
C THR A 84 -8.43 -3.33 -3.15
N PHE A 85 -8.44 -2.86 -4.39
CA PHE A 85 -8.57 -1.43 -4.67
C PHE A 85 -10.05 -1.08 -4.80
N ASP A 86 -10.44 0.07 -4.28
CA ASP A 86 -11.74 0.62 -4.63
C ASP A 86 -11.77 0.90 -6.14
N ARG A 87 -12.93 0.75 -6.78
CA ARG A 87 -13.09 0.72 -8.25
C ARG A 87 -12.96 2.12 -8.88
N GLY A 88 -11.84 2.80 -8.65
CA GLY A 88 -11.44 3.94 -9.47
C GLY A 88 -11.03 3.48 -10.87
N SER A 89 -11.46 4.20 -11.90
CA SER A 89 -10.97 4.06 -13.29
C SER A 89 -9.46 4.29 -13.44
N GLU A 90 -8.81 4.67 -12.34
CA GLU A 90 -7.42 5.09 -12.22
C GLU A 90 -6.42 3.93 -12.32
N PHE A 91 -6.86 2.68 -12.17
CA PHE A 91 -6.05 1.47 -12.32
C PHE A 91 -6.29 0.72 -13.64
N VAL A 92 -7.13 1.25 -14.53
CA VAL A 92 -7.60 0.55 -15.76
C VAL A 92 -6.78 0.93 -17.01
N SER A 93 -5.65 1.62 -16.88
CA SER A 93 -4.78 1.98 -18.02
C SER A 93 -3.31 1.64 -17.83
#